data_AF-A0A6I9Z544-F1
#
_entry.id   AF-A0A6I9Z544-F1
#
_cell.length_a   1.000
_cell.length_b   1.000
_cell.length_c   1.000
_cell.angle_alpha   90.00
_cell.angle_beta   90.00
_cell.angle_gamma   90.00
#
_symmetry.space_group_name_H-M   'P 1'
#
loop_
_entity.id
_entity.type
_entity.pdbx_description
1 polymer ?
#
loop_
_entity_poly.entity_id
_entity_poly.type
_entity_poly.pdbx_seq_one_letter_code
_entity_poly.pdbx_strand_id
1 'polypeptide(L)'
;MAESPALKRKCEEKEEENGSAASQNEEPAPGNFPLAELSVMKVLRESAREKTIFLHGRVNGASGDKADAVVILEKIPFQEENITELLKKHTGLQLQVSNDIYSTYHLFLPPELNEIKTTVVYPATEKHLQKYLSRSVYLIQETGEDYKTITLPFIESQSISIQWVYNILEKKAEADRIVYENPDPIDGFVLIPDFKWNQKQLE
;
A
#
# COMPACT_ATOMS: atom_id res chain seq x y z
N MET A 1 -58.55 -10.58 -21.16
CA MET A 1 -58.13 -9.37 -20.43
C MET A 1 -56.60 -9.47 -20.34
N ALA A 2 -55.86 -8.95 -21.33
CA ALA A 2 -55.34 -7.58 -21.42
C ALA A 2 -54.47 -7.24 -20.19
N GLU A 3 -53.19 -6.87 -20.26
CA GLU A 3 -52.33 -6.29 -21.31
C GLU A 3 -50.86 -6.52 -20.95
N SER A 4 -49.96 -6.44 -21.94
CA SER A 4 -48.51 -6.26 -21.77
C SER A 4 -48.11 -4.90 -22.38
N PRO A 5 -46.83 -4.50 -22.39
CA PRO A 5 -46.22 -3.41 -21.63
C PRO A 5 -46.03 -2.10 -22.42
N ALA A 6 -45.72 -0.99 -21.74
CA ALA A 6 -45.40 0.29 -22.38
C ALA A 6 -43.89 0.60 -22.35
N LEU A 7 -43.38 0.89 -23.54
CA LEU A 7 -42.03 1.24 -23.96
C LEU A 7 -41.79 2.76 -23.96
N LYS A 8 -40.50 3.14 -23.81
CA LYS A 8 -39.78 4.27 -24.44
C LYS A 8 -40.18 5.71 -24.07
N ARG A 9 -39.17 6.56 -23.81
CA ARG A 9 -38.68 7.57 -24.80
C ARG A 9 -37.42 8.31 -24.32
N LYS A 10 -36.72 8.80 -25.34
CA LYS A 10 -35.41 9.46 -25.45
C LYS A 10 -35.62 10.98 -25.66
N CYS A 11 -34.53 11.75 -25.60
CA CYS A 11 -34.36 13.17 -26.00
C CYS A 11 -34.87 14.19 -24.96
N GLU A 12 -34.23 15.34 -24.73
CA GLU A 12 -33.37 16.15 -25.60
C GLU A 12 -32.58 17.19 -24.78
N GLU A 13 -31.50 17.68 -25.36
CA GLU A 13 -30.64 18.76 -24.89
C GLU A 13 -31.40 20.09 -24.71
N LYS A 14 -30.93 20.93 -23.77
CA LYS A 14 -31.01 22.39 -23.90
C LYS A 14 -29.71 23.01 -23.44
N GLU A 15 -29.02 23.61 -24.40
CA GLU A 15 -28.09 24.71 -24.20
C GLU A 15 -28.85 25.92 -23.66
N GLU A 16 -28.31 26.59 -22.64
CA GLU A 16 -28.49 28.04 -22.46
C GLU A 16 -27.13 28.63 -22.09
N GLU A 17 -26.81 29.70 -22.81
CA GLU A 17 -25.54 30.39 -22.89
C GLU A 17 -25.46 31.55 -21.88
N ASN A 18 -24.23 31.85 -21.46
CA ASN A 18 -23.71 33.15 -21.01
C ASN A 18 -24.13 33.77 -19.66
N GLY A 19 -23.11 34.07 -18.85
CA GLY A 19 -23.01 35.40 -18.24
C GLY A 19 -22.37 35.51 -16.85
N SER A 20 -21.06 35.74 -16.83
CA SER A 20 -20.34 36.66 -15.93
C SER A 20 -20.17 36.36 -14.42
N ALA A 21 -18.88 36.31 -14.05
CA ALA A 21 -18.27 36.85 -12.84
C ALA A 21 -18.70 36.32 -11.45
N ALA A 22 -17.82 35.52 -10.84
CA ALA A 22 -17.12 35.90 -9.62
C ALA A 22 -16.08 34.84 -9.26
N SER A 23 -14.80 35.24 -9.17
CA SER A 23 -13.77 34.48 -8.47
C SER A 23 -14.20 34.35 -7.01
N GLN A 24 -14.67 33.17 -6.62
CA GLN A 24 -14.85 32.82 -5.23
C GLN A 24 -13.75 31.84 -4.86
N ASN A 25 -12.93 32.28 -3.90
CA ASN A 25 -11.97 31.45 -3.19
C ASN A 25 -12.71 30.20 -2.68
N GLU A 26 -12.39 29.05 -3.27
CA GLU A 26 -12.76 27.77 -2.68
C GLU A 26 -12.01 27.62 -1.36
N GLU A 27 -12.73 27.72 -0.25
CA GLU A 27 -12.27 27.16 1.02
C GLU A 27 -11.94 25.67 0.80
N PRO A 28 -10.78 25.19 1.27
CA PRO A 28 -10.38 23.82 1.00
C PRO A 28 -11.37 22.86 1.65
N ALA A 29 -11.89 21.94 0.84
CA ALA A 29 -12.75 20.85 1.28
C ALA A 29 -12.16 20.13 2.52
N PRO A 30 -13.01 19.66 3.45
CA PRO A 30 -12.57 19.00 4.68
C PRO A 30 -11.85 17.70 4.30
N GLY A 31 -10.52 17.69 4.35
CA GLY A 31 -9.70 16.53 4.00
C GLY A 31 -8.45 16.83 3.18
N ASN A 32 -8.25 18.07 2.70
CA ASN A 32 -7.08 18.39 1.91
C ASN A 32 -5.85 18.62 2.81
N PHE A 33 -4.93 17.66 2.86
CA PHE A 33 -3.65 17.83 3.52
C PHE A 33 -2.75 18.73 2.67
N PRO A 34 -2.12 19.79 3.22
CA PRO A 34 -1.31 20.73 2.46
C PRO A 34 0.04 20.11 2.06
N LEU A 35 0.03 19.25 1.03
CA LEU A 35 1.23 18.59 0.50
C LEU A 35 2.27 19.59 0.00
N ALA A 36 1.84 20.73 -0.55
CA ALA A 36 2.73 21.79 -1.04
C ALA A 36 3.52 22.49 0.07
N GLU A 37 3.01 22.46 1.31
CA GLU A 37 3.66 23.07 2.48
C GLU A 37 4.53 22.07 3.26
N LEU A 38 4.59 20.82 2.79
CA LEU A 38 5.38 19.76 3.41
C LEU A 38 6.88 20.00 3.21
N SER A 39 7.59 20.28 4.29
CA SER A 39 9.04 20.24 4.32
C SER A 39 9.51 18.81 4.53
N VAL A 40 10.10 18.18 3.51
CA VAL A 40 10.66 16.82 3.63
C VAL A 40 11.93 16.87 4.48
N MET A 41 11.90 16.19 5.63
CA MET A 41 13.01 16.13 6.57
C MET A 41 13.92 14.94 6.29
N LYS A 42 13.33 13.75 6.06
CA LYS A 42 14.08 12.51 5.91
C LYS A 42 13.32 11.49 5.07
N VAL A 43 14.04 10.73 4.24
CA VAL A 43 13.50 9.50 3.64
C VAL A 43 13.58 8.38 4.68
N LEU A 44 12.44 7.87 5.12
CA LEU A 44 12.36 6.81 6.11
C LEU A 44 12.71 5.46 5.50
N ARG A 45 12.16 5.16 4.32
CA ARG A 45 12.35 3.91 3.59
C ARG A 45 12.11 4.15 2.10
N GLU A 46 12.89 3.49 1.27
CA GLU A 46 12.72 3.46 -0.18
C GLU A 46 12.82 2.02 -0.67
N SER A 47 11.98 1.63 -1.62
CA SER A 47 12.03 0.34 -2.28
C SER A 47 11.91 0.55 -3.79
N ALA A 48 13.04 0.48 -4.49
CA ALA A 48 13.06 0.55 -5.95
C ALA A 48 12.28 -0.63 -6.59
N ARG A 49 12.28 -1.80 -5.93
CA ARG A 49 11.56 -3.00 -6.38
C ARG A 49 10.05 -2.84 -6.29
N GLU A 50 9.55 -2.35 -5.15
CA GLU A 50 8.11 -2.11 -4.93
C GLU A 50 7.65 -0.77 -5.51
N LYS A 51 8.60 0.06 -5.98
CA LYS A 51 8.35 1.44 -6.45
C LYS A 51 7.63 2.28 -5.40
N THR A 52 8.05 2.13 -4.15
CA THR A 52 7.47 2.82 -2.99
C THR A 52 8.51 3.65 -2.24
N ILE A 53 8.08 4.76 -1.65
CA ILE A 53 8.92 5.62 -0.82
C ILE A 53 8.10 6.14 0.38
N PHE A 54 8.76 6.19 1.54
CA PHE A 54 8.21 6.63 2.81
C PHE A 54 9.01 7.85 3.25
N LEU A 55 8.32 8.97 3.41
CA LEU A 55 8.90 10.27 3.69
C LEU A 55 8.46 10.73 5.08
N HIS A 56 9.40 11.21 5.88
CA HIS A 56 9.12 12.04 7.04
C HIS A 56 9.19 13.49 6.61
N GLY A 57 8.07 14.19 6.75
CA GLY A 57 7.99 15.61 6.53
C GLY A 57 7.43 16.33 7.74
N ARG A 58 7.51 17.66 7.69
CA ARG A 58 7.02 18.56 8.74
C ARG A 58 6.15 19.61 8.10
N VAL A 59 4.97 19.80 8.69
CA VAL A 59 3.97 20.78 8.23
C VAL A 59 3.72 21.76 9.36
N ASN A 60 3.48 23.02 8.99
CA ASN A 60 3.02 24.03 9.94
C ASN A 60 1.55 23.72 10.25
N GLY A 61 1.26 23.34 11.48
CA GLY A 61 -0.12 23.09 11.91
C GLY A 61 -0.93 24.38 11.93
N ALA A 62 -2.26 24.24 11.89
CA ALA A 62 -3.21 25.35 11.95
C ALA A 62 -3.05 26.27 13.19
N SER A 63 -2.32 25.83 14.21
CA SER A 63 -2.02 26.57 15.45
C SER A 63 -0.59 27.14 15.51
N GLY A 64 0.20 27.07 14.43
CA GLY A 64 1.59 27.57 14.39
C GLY A 64 2.65 26.59 14.92
N ASP A 65 2.22 25.46 15.50
CA ASP A 65 3.13 24.38 15.91
C ASP A 65 3.53 23.50 14.73
N LYS A 66 4.82 23.19 14.65
CA LYS A 66 5.38 22.28 13.65
C LYS A 66 5.01 20.84 14.02
N ALA A 67 4.15 20.23 13.22
CA ALA A 67 3.75 18.85 13.40
C ALA A 67 4.43 17.95 12.37
N ASP A 68 4.83 16.76 12.82
CA ASP A 68 5.43 15.75 11.94
C ASP A 68 4.34 15.04 11.13
N ALA A 69 4.70 14.62 9.92
CA ALA A 69 3.85 13.89 9.00
C ALA A 69 4.66 12.76 8.35
N VAL A 70 3.99 11.63 8.09
CA VAL A 70 4.56 10.58 7.24
C VAL A 70 3.77 10.54 5.94
N VAL A 71 4.46 10.63 4.81
CA VAL A 71 3.87 10.53 3.48
C VAL A 71 4.44 9.30 2.78
N ILE A 72 3.56 8.45 2.29
CA ILE A 72 3.90 7.21 1.60
C ILE A 72 3.42 7.37 0.16
N LEU A 73 4.33 7.21 -0.79
CA LEU A 73 4.03 7.28 -2.21
C LEU A 73 4.30 5.90 -2.83
N GLU A 74 3.30 5.37 -3.52
CA GLU A 74 3.34 4.05 -4.15
C GLU A 74 2.84 4.15 -5.59
N LYS A 75 3.61 3.60 -6.54
CA LYS A 75 3.14 3.47 -7.93
C LYS A 75 2.06 2.41 -7.99
N ILE A 76 0.94 2.75 -8.64
CA ILE A 76 -0.17 1.81 -8.82
C ILE A 76 0.24 0.74 -9.85
N PRO A 77 -0.04 -0.55 -9.59
CA PRO A 77 0.17 -1.62 -10.56
C PRO A 77 -0.63 -1.41 -11.84
N PHE A 78 -0.12 -1.90 -12.96
CA PHE A 78 -0.89 -1.91 -14.20
C PHE A 78 -2.06 -2.91 -14.11
N GLN A 79 -3.21 -2.51 -14.63
CA GLN A 79 -4.39 -3.34 -14.77
C GLN A 79 -4.55 -3.73 -16.24
N GLU A 80 -4.79 -5.02 -16.51
CA GLU A 80 -4.83 -5.58 -17.87
C GLU A 80 -5.87 -4.88 -18.75
N GLU A 81 -7.01 -4.54 -18.15
CA GLU A 81 -8.15 -3.90 -18.83
C GLU A 81 -7.79 -2.51 -19.38
N ASN A 82 -6.88 -1.80 -18.72
CA ASN A 82 -6.53 -0.42 -19.02
C ASN A 82 -5.29 -0.29 -19.91
N ILE A 83 -4.54 -1.38 -20.16
CA ILE A 83 -3.30 -1.34 -20.97
C ILE A 83 -3.56 -0.82 -22.38
N THR A 84 -4.64 -1.26 -23.03
CA THR A 84 -4.92 -0.88 -24.41
C THR A 84 -5.20 0.62 -24.53
N GLU A 85 -5.89 1.20 -23.56
CA GLU A 85 -6.11 2.65 -23.52
C GLU A 85 -4.82 3.39 -23.22
N LEU A 86 -4.02 2.88 -22.28
CA LEU A 86 -2.73 3.44 -21.88
C LEU A 86 -1.75 3.53 -23.05
N LEU A 87 -1.66 2.47 -23.86
CA LEU A 87 -0.81 2.46 -25.06
C LEU A 87 -1.32 3.40 -26.15
N LYS A 88 -2.62 3.70 -26.23
CA LYS A 88 -3.18 4.61 -27.23
C LYS A 88 -3.10 6.08 -26.84
N LYS A 89 -3.26 6.38 -25.53
CA LYS A 89 -3.35 7.74 -24.99
C LYS A 89 -2.01 8.30 -24.52
N HIS A 90 -0.90 7.60 -24.74
CA HIS A 90 0.41 8.06 -24.32
C HIS A 90 0.75 9.43 -24.94
N THR A 91 1.39 10.29 -24.14
CA THR A 91 1.75 11.66 -24.54
C THR A 91 3.09 11.69 -25.29
N GLY A 92 3.95 10.69 -25.06
CA GLY A 92 5.23 10.59 -25.75
C GLY A 92 5.91 9.27 -25.51
N LEU A 93 6.75 8.87 -26.47
CA LEU A 93 7.58 7.68 -26.39
C LEU A 93 9.00 8.06 -26.79
N GLN A 94 9.94 7.97 -25.86
CA GLN A 94 11.33 8.32 -26.10
C GLN A 94 12.20 7.07 -26.08
N LEU A 95 12.91 6.80 -27.18
CA LEU A 95 13.82 5.66 -27.27
C LEU A 95 15.04 5.89 -26.35
N GLN A 96 15.33 4.91 -25.50
CA GLN A 96 16.49 4.91 -24.62
C GLN A 96 17.63 4.08 -25.21
N VAL A 97 17.34 2.82 -25.56
CA VAL A 97 18.30 1.88 -26.15
C VAL A 97 17.58 1.03 -27.19
N SER A 98 18.22 0.79 -28.33
CA SER A 98 17.74 -0.16 -29.34
C SER A 98 18.91 -1.05 -29.76
N ASN A 99 18.68 -2.36 -29.78
CA ASN A 99 19.59 -3.36 -30.31
C ASN A 99 18.79 -4.50 -30.94
N ASP A 100 18.88 -4.62 -32.26
CA ASP A 100 18.12 -5.59 -33.07
C ASP A 100 16.60 -5.52 -32.76
N ILE A 101 16.00 -6.62 -32.29
CA ILE A 101 14.58 -6.68 -31.92
C ILE A 101 14.25 -6.12 -30.53
N TYR A 102 15.27 -5.74 -29.74
CA TYR A 102 15.09 -5.24 -28.38
C TYR A 102 15.21 -3.73 -28.35
N SER A 103 14.15 -3.06 -27.90
CA SER A 103 14.12 -1.61 -27.73
C SER A 103 13.47 -1.24 -26.40
N THR A 104 14.16 -0.41 -25.61
CA THR A 104 13.69 0.13 -24.35
C THR A 104 13.31 1.59 -24.53
N TYR A 105 12.14 1.98 -24.05
CA TYR A 105 11.60 3.34 -24.17
C TYR A 105 11.21 3.91 -22.81
N HIS A 106 11.26 5.24 -22.71
CA HIS A 106 10.53 5.99 -21.69
C HIS A 106 9.15 6.35 -22.24
N LEU A 107 8.11 5.83 -21.59
CA LEU A 107 6.72 6.10 -21.92
C LEU A 107 6.19 7.21 -21.02
N PHE A 108 5.68 8.29 -21.64
CA PHE A 108 5.05 9.40 -20.93
C PHE A 108 3.53 9.26 -21.03
N LEU A 109 2.86 9.21 -19.88
CA LEU A 109 1.42 9.04 -19.78
C LEU A 109 0.75 10.37 -19.41
N PRO A 110 -0.52 10.56 -19.84
CA PRO A 110 -1.32 11.69 -19.42
C PRO A 110 -1.57 11.64 -17.90
N PRO A 111 -1.85 12.77 -17.24
CA PRO A 111 -2.04 12.85 -15.79
C PRO A 111 -3.11 11.88 -15.26
N GLU A 112 -4.17 11.63 -16.03
CA GLU A 112 -5.26 10.72 -15.63
C GLU A 112 -4.80 9.26 -15.45
N LEU A 113 -3.73 8.86 -16.15
CA LEU A 113 -3.19 7.49 -16.11
C LEU A 113 -1.91 7.38 -15.26
N ASN A 114 -1.49 8.49 -14.65
CA ASN A 114 -0.26 8.61 -13.88
C ASN A 114 -0.54 8.78 -12.38
N GLU A 115 -1.58 8.13 -11.89
CA GLU A 115 -1.96 8.19 -10.48
C GLU A 115 -0.88 7.55 -9.59
N ILE A 116 -0.59 8.22 -8.47
CA ILE A 116 0.30 7.74 -7.42
C ILE A 116 -0.53 7.61 -6.15
N LYS A 117 -0.62 6.39 -5.64
CA LYS A 117 -1.29 6.13 -4.38
C LYS A 117 -0.52 6.83 -3.27
N THR A 118 -1.14 7.83 -2.68
CA THR A 118 -0.54 8.69 -1.65
C THR A 118 -1.26 8.46 -0.33
N THR A 119 -0.53 7.99 0.68
CA THR A 119 -1.05 7.82 2.04
C THR A 119 -0.38 8.82 2.97
N VAL A 120 -1.16 9.62 3.68
CA VAL A 120 -0.66 10.62 4.63
C VAL A 120 -1.05 10.22 6.05
N VAL A 121 -0.09 10.21 6.95
CA VAL A 121 -0.30 10.06 8.40
C VAL A 121 0.04 11.38 9.06
N TYR A 122 -0.99 12.08 9.55
CA TYR A 122 -0.85 13.38 10.21
C TYR A 122 -1.87 13.54 11.35
N PRO A 123 -1.47 14.02 12.53
CA PRO A 123 -0.08 14.22 12.97
C PRO A 123 0.61 12.87 13.21
N ALA A 124 1.84 12.72 12.72
CA ALA A 124 2.66 11.54 12.95
C ALA A 124 3.27 11.58 14.36
N THR A 125 3.19 10.46 15.07
CA THR A 125 3.87 10.27 16.35
C THR A 125 5.23 9.62 16.11
N GLU A 126 6.12 9.67 17.10
CA GLU A 126 7.41 8.97 17.05
C GLU A 126 7.24 7.47 16.76
N LYS A 127 6.15 6.84 17.25
CA LYS A 127 5.84 5.44 16.95
C LYS A 127 5.59 5.20 15.45
N HIS A 128 4.95 6.14 14.76
CA HIS A 128 4.76 6.06 13.31
C HIS A 128 6.09 6.21 12.57
N LEU A 129 6.96 7.13 13.02
CA LEU A 129 8.29 7.30 12.45
C LEU A 129 9.13 6.03 12.59
N GLN A 130 9.20 5.45 13.80
CA GLN A 130 9.95 4.21 14.06
C GLN A 130 9.40 2.99 13.32
N LYS A 131 8.09 2.95 13.05
CA LYS A 131 7.46 1.85 12.27
C LYS A 131 7.88 1.88 10.80
N TYR A 132 7.95 3.08 10.20
CA TYR A 132 8.26 3.24 8.78
C TYR A 132 9.74 3.50 8.50
N LEU A 133 10.52 3.78 9.54
CA LEU A 133 11.96 3.87 9.45
C LEU A 133 12.53 2.51 8.99
N SER A 134 13.20 2.53 7.84
CA SER A 134 13.94 1.38 7.36
C SER A 134 14.96 0.97 8.42
N ARG A 135 14.82 -0.26 8.90
CA ARG A 135 15.87 -0.88 9.71
C ARG A 135 16.90 -1.41 8.73
N SER A 136 18.15 -0.98 8.89
CA SER A 136 19.27 -1.61 8.20
C SER A 136 19.32 -3.06 8.62
N VAL A 137 19.02 -3.96 7.68
CA VAL A 137 19.21 -5.40 7.85
C VAL A 137 20.66 -5.72 7.50
N TYR A 138 21.30 -6.52 8.34
CA TYR A 138 22.66 -6.96 8.13
C TYR A 138 22.68 -8.47 7.96
N LEU A 139 23.50 -8.95 7.03
CA LEU A 139 23.76 -10.38 6.90
C LEU A 139 24.78 -10.79 7.96
N ILE A 140 24.44 -11.79 8.76
CA ILE A 140 25.31 -12.36 9.79
C ILE A 140 25.39 -13.86 9.54
N GLN A 141 26.62 -14.40 9.61
CA GLN A 141 26.84 -15.84 9.54
C GLN A 141 27.06 -16.35 10.97
N GLU A 142 26.00 -16.90 11.57
CA GLU A 142 26.04 -17.46 12.91
C GLU A 142 26.67 -18.87 12.90
N THR A 143 27.64 -19.11 13.79
CA THR A 143 28.15 -20.46 14.04
C THR A 143 27.32 -21.19 15.10
N GLY A 144 27.43 -22.52 15.15
CA GLY A 144 26.73 -23.31 16.19
C GLY A 144 27.18 -22.96 17.63
N GLU A 145 28.37 -22.40 17.81
CA GLU A 145 28.87 -21.91 19.10
C GLU A 145 28.27 -20.55 19.45
N ASP A 146 28.19 -19.63 18.49
CA ASP A 146 27.55 -18.31 18.65
C ASP A 146 26.07 -18.46 19.01
N TYR A 147 25.37 -19.40 18.37
CA TYR A 147 23.98 -19.69 18.69
C TYR A 147 23.81 -20.04 20.18
N LYS A 148 24.65 -20.93 20.72
CA LYS A 148 24.55 -21.41 22.10
C LYS A 148 24.97 -20.35 23.13
N THR A 149 25.93 -19.50 22.78
CA THR A 149 26.55 -18.55 23.73
C THR A 149 25.93 -17.16 23.69
N ILE A 150 25.37 -16.74 22.55
CA ILE A 150 24.87 -15.38 22.32
C ILE A 150 23.35 -15.42 22.05
N THR A 151 22.94 -16.11 21.00
CA THR A 151 21.56 -16.02 20.49
C THR A 151 20.54 -16.74 21.38
N LEU A 152 20.84 -17.96 21.82
CA LEU A 152 19.96 -18.74 22.70
C LEU A 152 19.69 -18.01 24.04
N PRO A 153 20.71 -17.53 24.77
CA PRO A 153 20.48 -16.73 25.98
C PRO A 153 19.66 -15.47 25.72
N PHE A 154 19.88 -14.82 24.57
CA PHE A 154 19.11 -13.64 24.18
C PHE A 154 17.63 -13.98 23.90
N ILE A 155 17.34 -15.07 23.16
CA ILE A 155 15.98 -15.54 22.91
C ILE A 155 15.29 -15.89 24.24
N GLU A 156 15.96 -16.64 25.12
CA GLU A 156 15.40 -17.02 26.42
C GLU A 156 15.15 -15.80 27.33
N SER A 157 15.97 -14.76 27.23
CA SER A 157 15.74 -13.50 27.94
C SER A 157 14.53 -12.71 27.42
N GLN A 158 14.16 -12.92 26.15
CA GLN A 158 12.97 -12.32 25.55
C GLN A 158 11.73 -13.18 25.86
N SER A 159 10.96 -12.78 26.86
CA SER A 159 9.70 -13.44 27.21
C SER A 159 8.59 -13.12 26.19
N ILE A 160 8.68 -13.69 24.99
CA ILE A 160 7.62 -13.59 23.97
C ILE A 160 6.63 -14.73 24.20
N SER A 161 5.40 -14.38 24.59
CA SER A 161 4.36 -15.38 24.82
C SER A 161 3.86 -15.97 23.50
N ILE A 162 4.00 -17.29 23.36
CA ILE A 162 3.46 -18.09 22.25
C ILE A 162 2.10 -18.72 22.58
N GLN A 163 1.35 -18.13 23.54
CA GLN A 163 0.07 -18.68 24.00
C GLN A 163 -0.95 -18.90 22.87
N TRP A 164 -0.92 -18.05 21.84
CA TRP A 164 -1.78 -18.20 20.66
C TRP A 164 -1.56 -19.54 19.93
N VAL A 165 -0.32 -20.06 19.94
CA VAL A 165 0.01 -21.38 19.36
C VAL A 165 -0.68 -22.48 20.16
N TYR A 166 -0.55 -22.45 21.49
CA TYR A 166 -1.20 -23.44 22.35
C TYR A 166 -2.73 -23.39 22.22
N ASN A 167 -3.32 -22.21 22.07
CA ASN A 167 -4.76 -22.09 21.88
C ASN A 167 -5.25 -22.78 20.60
N ILE A 168 -4.44 -22.77 19.53
CA ILE A 168 -4.75 -23.49 18.27
C ILE A 168 -4.60 -25.00 18.47
N LEU A 169 -3.48 -25.45 19.06
CA LEU A 169 -3.21 -26.87 19.30
C LEU A 169 -4.27 -27.50 20.24
N GLU A 170 -4.72 -26.77 21.26
CA GLU A 170 -5.75 -27.20 22.21
C GLU A 170 -7.19 -26.97 21.70
N LYS A 171 -7.37 -26.50 20.46
CA LYS A 171 -8.69 -26.20 19.86
C LYS A 171 -9.52 -25.15 20.61
N LYS A 172 -8.87 -24.30 21.42
CA LYS A 172 -9.51 -23.18 22.12
C LYS A 172 -9.78 -22.00 21.18
N ALA A 173 -9.00 -21.85 20.10
CA ALA A 173 -9.15 -20.81 19.10
C ALA A 173 -8.84 -21.33 17.69
N GLU A 174 -9.48 -20.76 16.67
CA GLU A 174 -9.28 -21.05 15.24
C GLU A 174 -9.43 -22.53 14.83
N ALA A 175 -10.15 -23.34 15.63
CA ALA A 175 -10.36 -24.77 15.36
C ALA A 175 -11.13 -25.01 14.04
N ASP A 176 -11.99 -24.07 13.65
CA ASP A 176 -12.76 -24.06 12.41
C ASP A 176 -11.94 -23.74 11.15
N ARG A 177 -10.76 -23.13 11.33
CA ARG A 177 -9.86 -22.75 10.22
C ARG A 177 -8.84 -23.83 9.88
N ILE A 178 -8.82 -24.93 10.61
CA ILE A 178 -7.84 -26.00 10.43
C ILE A 178 -8.17 -26.78 9.15
N VAL A 179 -7.19 -26.84 8.24
CA VAL A 179 -7.31 -27.56 6.96
C VAL A 179 -6.96 -29.03 7.13
N TYR A 180 -5.94 -29.32 7.94
CA TYR A 180 -5.46 -30.67 8.21
C TYR A 180 -4.83 -30.75 9.60
N GLU A 181 -4.94 -31.92 10.22
CA GLU A 181 -4.31 -32.23 11.50
C GLU A 181 -3.83 -33.66 11.54
N ASN A 182 -2.58 -33.84 11.98
CA ASN A 182 -2.07 -35.10 12.49
C ASN A 182 -2.02 -35.01 14.02
N PRO A 183 -2.82 -35.80 14.76
CA PRO A 183 -2.96 -35.69 16.21
C PRO A 183 -1.83 -36.37 17.01
N ASP A 184 -0.82 -36.94 16.36
CA ASP A 184 0.30 -37.57 17.06
C ASP A 184 1.01 -36.54 17.98
N PRO A 185 1.23 -36.85 19.27
CA PRO A 185 1.79 -35.89 20.21
C PRO A 185 3.28 -35.58 19.99
N ILE A 186 3.98 -36.38 19.21
CA ILE A 186 5.42 -36.26 18.96
C ILE A 186 5.68 -35.84 17.51
N ASP A 187 5.05 -36.52 16.56
CA ASP A 187 5.24 -36.35 15.11
C ASP A 187 4.06 -35.66 14.41
N GLY A 188 3.09 -35.17 15.19
CA GLY A 188 1.90 -34.50 14.69
C GLY A 188 2.08 -33.01 14.45
N PHE A 189 1.11 -32.42 13.75
CA PHE A 189 1.07 -30.99 13.45
C PHE A 189 -0.33 -30.55 13.04
N VAL A 190 -0.55 -29.24 13.08
CA VAL A 190 -1.78 -28.59 12.61
C VAL A 190 -1.44 -27.69 11.43
N LEU A 191 -2.18 -27.83 10.33
CA LEU A 191 -2.09 -26.96 9.16
C LEU A 191 -3.26 -25.97 9.16
N ILE A 192 -2.93 -24.68 9.23
CA ILE A 192 -3.90 -23.58 9.24
C ILE A 192 -3.49 -22.47 8.25
N PRO A 193 -4.44 -21.82 7.54
CA PRO A 193 -4.16 -20.67 6.68
C PRO A 193 -3.67 -19.46 7.50
N ASP A 194 -2.61 -18.80 7.04
CA ASP A 194 -2.08 -17.58 7.67
C ASP A 194 -3.17 -16.49 7.77
N PHE A 195 -3.16 -15.71 8.85
CA PHE A 195 -4.16 -14.66 9.08
C PHE A 195 -4.17 -13.58 7.99
N LYS A 196 -3.04 -13.34 7.31
CA LYS A 196 -2.94 -12.36 6.22
C LYS A 196 -3.49 -12.89 4.90
N TRP A 197 -3.71 -14.20 4.76
CA TRP A 197 -4.20 -14.79 3.54
C TRP A 197 -5.73 -14.80 3.51
N ASN A 198 -6.31 -14.15 2.50
CA ASN A 198 -7.76 -14.03 2.34
C ASN A 198 -8.42 -15.25 1.66
N GLN A 199 -7.64 -16.28 1.30
CA GLN A 199 -8.08 -17.53 0.64
C GLN A 199 -8.82 -17.35 -0.70
N LYS A 200 -8.79 -16.14 -1.29
CA LYS A 200 -9.47 -15.87 -2.57
C LYS A 200 -8.63 -16.25 -3.78
N GLN A 201 -7.31 -16.24 -3.62
CA GLN A 201 -6.32 -16.49 -4.68
C GLN A 201 -5.18 -17.34 -4.10
N LEU A 202 -4.62 -18.23 -4.92
CA LEU A 202 -3.50 -19.11 -4.57
C LEU A 202 -2.12 -18.44 -4.80
N GLU A 203 -2.10 -17.26 -5.40
CA GLU A 203 -0.92 -16.46 -5.73
C GLU A 203 -0.88 -15.15 -4.92
#